data_AF-A0A7C9DBJ0-F1
#
_entry.id   AF-A0A7C9DBJ0-F1
#
_cell.length_a   1.000
_cell.length_b   1.000
_cell.length_c   1.000
_cell.angle_alpha   90.00
_cell.angle_beta   90.00
_cell.angle_gamma   90.00
#
_symmetry.space_group_name_H-M   'P 1'
#
loop_
_entity.id
_entity.type
_entity.pdbx_description
1 polymer ?
#
loop_
_entity_poly.entity_id
_entity_poly.type
_entity_poly.pdbx_seq_one_letter_code
_entity_poly.pdbx_strand_id
1 'polypeptide(L)'
;TYSKLFTFSALSPEGDINYARLILSSLQTPNSYYWNTMVRSYCDSADPSQSLSLFLAMHLQQPPTIAPKPDKFTYPFVLKACAKLKDAHQNYQRCCWKWEMKRRLSDCFITARSLLLCLD
;
A
#
# COMPACT_ATOMS: atom_id res chain seq x y z
N THR A 1 -8.57 22.39 -3.17
CA THR A 1 -9.39 21.88 -4.30
C THR A 1 -8.89 20.55 -4.82
N TYR A 2 -7.57 20.39 -5.03
CA TYR A 2 -6.96 19.13 -5.51
C TYR A 2 -7.12 17.94 -4.55
N SER A 3 -6.95 18.14 -3.24
CA SER A 3 -7.02 17.05 -2.25
C SER A 3 -8.42 16.45 -2.10
N LYS A 4 -9.48 17.26 -2.28
CA LYS A 4 -10.87 16.78 -2.22
C LYS A 4 -11.19 15.92 -3.44
N LEU A 5 -10.81 16.37 -4.64
CA LEU A 5 -10.94 15.58 -5.86
C LEU A 5 -10.17 14.27 -5.74
N PHE A 6 -8.91 14.33 -5.30
CA PHE A 6 -8.10 13.14 -5.08
C PHE A 6 -8.74 12.15 -4.09
N THR A 7 -9.25 12.64 -2.95
CA THR A 7 -9.91 11.79 -1.95
C THR A 7 -11.16 11.15 -2.50
N PHE A 8 -11.97 11.91 -3.24
CA PHE A 8 -13.16 11.41 -3.90
C PHE A 8 -12.79 10.29 -4.89
N SER A 9 -11.82 10.55 -5.77
CA SER A 9 -11.36 9.56 -6.75
C SER A 9 -10.80 8.29 -6.09
N ALA A 10 -10.08 8.42 -4.98
CA ALA A 10 -9.45 7.28 -4.31
C ALA A 10 -10.39 6.49 -3.39
N LEU A 11 -11.30 7.15 -2.66
CA LEU A 11 -12.07 6.54 -1.57
C LEU A 11 -13.57 6.40 -1.84
N SER A 12 -14.13 7.12 -2.83
CA SER A 12 -15.56 7.00 -3.13
C SER A 12 -15.82 5.70 -3.89
N PRO A 13 -16.95 5.01 -3.63
CA PRO A 13 -17.38 3.87 -4.44
C PRO A 13 -17.53 4.20 -5.94
N GLU A 14 -17.88 5.44 -6.25
CA GLU A 14 -18.03 5.99 -7.60
C GLU A 14 -16.73 6.64 -8.13
N GLY A 15 -15.66 6.61 -7.33
CA GLY A 15 -14.35 7.14 -7.69
C GLY A 15 -13.55 6.19 -8.56
N ASP A 16 -12.56 6.72 -9.27
CA ASP A 16 -11.57 5.93 -10.01
C ASP A 16 -10.20 5.99 -9.32
N ILE A 17 -9.82 4.87 -8.70
CA ILE A 17 -8.53 4.69 -8.04
C ILE A 17 -7.36 4.83 -9.02
N ASN A 18 -7.54 4.47 -10.30
CA ASN A 18 -6.50 4.66 -11.32
C ASN A 18 -6.29 6.14 -11.63
N TYR A 19 -7.38 6.91 -11.69
CA TYR A 19 -7.29 8.36 -11.83
C TYR A 19 -6.61 9.00 -10.62
N ALA A 20 -6.92 8.55 -9.40
CA ALA A 20 -6.20 8.98 -8.20
C ALA A 20 -4.71 8.63 -8.26
N ARG A 21 -4.33 7.46 -8.80
CA ARG A 21 -2.93 7.08 -9.02
C ARG A 21 -2.23 8.00 -10.01
N LEU A 22 -2.90 8.37 -11.11
CA LEU A 22 -2.37 9.34 -12.08
C LEU A 22 -2.12 10.69 -11.40
N ILE A 23 -3.08 11.16 -10.59
CA ILE A 23 -2.91 12.37 -9.80
C ILE A 23 -1.68 12.24 -8.88
N LEU A 24 -1.55 11.16 -8.11
CA LEU A 24 -0.39 10.93 -7.24
C LEU A 24 0.93 11.02 -8.03
N SER A 25 1.00 10.37 -9.20
CA SER A 25 2.20 10.35 -10.05
C SER A 25 2.53 11.71 -10.67
N SER A 26 1.53 12.59 -10.83
CA SER A 26 1.71 13.95 -11.35
C SER A 26 2.23 14.94 -10.30
N LEU A 27 2.16 14.58 -9.01
CA LEU A 27 2.62 15.44 -7.93
C LEU A 27 4.14 15.41 -7.83
N GLN A 28 4.76 16.59 -7.85
CA GLN A 28 6.20 16.74 -7.72
C GLN A 28 6.72 16.38 -6.30
N THR A 29 5.91 16.66 -5.28
CA THR A 29 6.23 16.43 -3.86
C THR A 29 4.99 15.92 -3.08
N PRO A 30 4.53 14.69 -3.34
CA PRO A 30 3.37 14.13 -2.64
C PRO A 30 3.65 13.93 -1.15
N ASN A 31 2.87 14.58 -0.28
CA ASN A 31 2.97 14.40 1.16
C ASN A 31 2.35 13.07 1.65
N SER A 32 2.52 12.75 2.95
CA SER A 32 2.11 11.44 3.49
C SER A 32 0.62 11.18 3.35
N TYR A 33 -0.20 12.24 3.31
CA TYR A 33 -1.62 12.13 3.11
C TYR A 33 -2.00 11.49 1.77
N TYR A 34 -1.36 11.86 0.65
CA TYR A 34 -1.67 11.28 -0.65
C TYR A 34 -1.30 9.79 -0.70
N TRP A 35 -0.15 9.43 -0.16
CA TRP A 35 0.30 8.05 -0.07
C TRP A 35 -0.58 7.21 0.85
N ASN A 36 -0.88 7.70 2.05
CA ASN A 36 -1.75 7.00 3.01
C ASN A 36 -3.15 6.76 2.45
N THR A 37 -3.69 7.74 1.73
CA THR A 37 -4.99 7.64 1.07
C THR A 37 -4.96 6.59 -0.04
N MET A 38 -3.89 6.54 -0.85
CA MET A 38 -3.76 5.51 -1.90
C MET A 38 -3.59 4.11 -1.33
N VAL A 39 -2.74 3.95 -0.32
CA VAL A 39 -2.58 2.67 0.41
C VAL A 39 -3.93 2.21 0.96
N ARG A 40 -4.69 3.12 1.59
CA ARG A 40 -6.04 2.83 2.07
C ARG A 40 -6.99 2.43 0.94
N SER A 41 -7.00 3.16 -0.18
CA SER A 41 -7.89 2.87 -1.31
C SER A 41 -7.68 1.48 -1.87
N TYR A 42 -6.42 1.09 -2.10
CA TYR A 42 -6.10 -0.23 -2.62
C TYR A 42 -6.35 -1.34 -1.60
N CYS A 43 -6.16 -1.07 -0.31
CA CYS A 43 -6.48 -2.02 0.74
C CYS A 43 -7.97 -2.44 0.70
N ASP A 44 -8.87 -1.52 0.34
CA ASP A 44 -10.31 -1.77 0.23
C ASP A 44 -10.79 -2.07 -1.20
N SER A 45 -9.87 -2.07 -2.18
CA SER A 45 -10.15 -2.45 -3.57
C SER A 45 -10.19 -3.97 -3.77
N ALA A 46 -10.54 -4.38 -4.99
CA ALA A 46 -10.52 -5.78 -5.42
C ALA A 46 -9.11 -6.41 -5.42
N ASP A 47 -8.04 -5.60 -5.49
CA ASP A 47 -6.65 -6.06 -5.43
C ASP A 47 -5.86 -5.39 -4.29
N PRO A 48 -5.94 -5.95 -3.06
CA PRO A 48 -5.18 -5.44 -1.92
C PRO A 48 -3.65 -5.55 -2.09
N SER A 49 -3.14 -6.32 -3.06
CA SER A 49 -1.69 -6.45 -3.28
C SER A 49 -1.05 -5.15 -3.76
N GLN A 50 -1.82 -4.28 -4.42
CA GLN A 50 -1.39 -2.94 -4.82
C GLN A 50 -1.10 -2.05 -3.61
N SER A 51 -1.83 -2.22 -2.50
CA SER A 51 -1.55 -1.50 -1.24
C SER A 51 -0.14 -1.79 -0.74
N LEU A 52 0.32 -3.03 -0.87
CA LEU A 52 1.65 -3.46 -0.46
C LEU A 52 2.72 -2.97 -1.43
N SER A 53 2.44 -3.04 -2.73
CA SER A 53 3.34 -2.52 -3.76
C SER A 53 3.59 -1.02 -3.59
N LEU A 54 2.56 -0.24 -3.26
CA LEU A 54 2.69 1.18 -2.94
C LEU A 54 3.48 1.44 -1.66
N PHE A 55 3.21 0.68 -0.59
CA PHE A 55 3.98 0.78 0.65
C PHE A 55 5.48 0.52 0.43
N LEU A 56 5.81 -0.48 -0.39
CA LEU A 56 7.19 -0.78 -0.78
C LEU A 56 7.78 0.33 -1.66
N ALA A 57 7.00 0.89 -2.58
CA ALA A 57 7.46 2.02 -3.41
C ALA A 57 7.80 3.25 -2.56
N MET A 58 7.05 3.52 -1.48
CA MET A 58 7.39 4.57 -0.50
C MET A 58 8.73 4.30 0.21
N HIS A 59 9.14 3.03 0.34
CA HIS A 59 10.37 2.64 1.04
C HIS A 59 11.59 2.51 0.12
N LEU A 60 11.37 2.07 -1.12
CA LEU A 60 12.44 1.59 -2.01
C LEU A 60 12.73 2.51 -3.21
N GLN A 61 11.77 3.29 -3.70
CA GLN A 61 11.84 3.84 -5.06
C GLN A 61 11.94 5.36 -5.17
N GLN A 62 11.86 6.11 -4.09
CA GLN A 62 11.99 7.56 -4.15
C GLN A 62 13.11 8.07 -3.25
N PRO A 63 13.87 9.08 -3.70
CA PRO A 63 14.74 9.85 -2.81
C PRO A 63 13.93 10.28 -1.57
N PRO A 64 14.52 10.27 -0.37
CA PRO A 64 13.83 10.71 0.86
C PRO A 64 13.35 12.17 0.81
N THR A 65 13.71 12.92 -0.24
CA THR A 65 13.22 14.26 -0.54
C THR A 65 11.89 14.30 -1.32
N ILE A 66 11.45 13.18 -1.90
CA ILE A 66 10.27 13.08 -2.78
C ILE A 66 9.17 12.20 -2.18
N ALA A 67 9.53 11.07 -1.54
CA ALA A 67 8.56 10.25 -0.79
C ALA A 67 8.66 10.50 0.73
N PRO A 68 7.54 10.75 1.41
CA PRO A 68 7.47 10.76 2.85
C PRO A 68 7.59 9.34 3.40
N LYS A 69 8.30 9.19 4.53
CA LYS A 69 8.37 7.91 5.24
C LYS A 69 6.96 7.44 5.64
N PRO A 70 6.69 6.12 5.60
CA PRO A 70 5.44 5.58 6.13
C PRO A 70 5.25 5.98 7.59
N ASP A 71 4.04 6.40 7.92
CA ASP A 71 3.68 6.87 9.26
C ASP A 71 2.69 5.92 9.95
N LYS A 72 2.32 6.25 11.19
CA LYS A 72 1.37 5.47 12.00
C LYS A 72 0.00 5.25 11.33
N PHE A 73 -0.35 6.05 10.33
CA PHE A 73 -1.60 5.91 9.57
C PHE A 73 -1.45 5.00 8.35
N THR A 74 -0.23 4.73 7.87
CA THR A 74 0.01 3.78 6.79
C THR A 74 -0.11 2.33 7.26
N TYR A 75 0.50 2.00 8.40
CA TYR A 75 0.64 0.60 8.86
C TYR A 75 -0.67 -0.16 9.06
N PRO A 76 -1.76 0.41 9.64
CA PRO A 76 -3.01 -0.33 9.82
C PRO A 76 -3.61 -0.84 8.50
N PHE A 77 -3.54 -0.04 7.43
CA PHE A 77 -4.06 -0.43 6.12
C PHE A 77 -3.18 -1.48 5.44
N VAL A 78 -1.86 -1.38 5.60
CA VAL A 78 -0.91 -2.38 5.11
C VAL A 78 -1.14 -3.74 5.77
N LEU A 79 -1.33 -3.76 7.10
CA LEU A 79 -1.64 -4.99 7.84
C LEU A 79 -3.00 -5.58 7.44
N LYS A 80 -4.03 -4.74 7.27
CA LYS A 80 -5.35 -5.16 6.78
C LYS A 80 -5.26 -5.76 5.37
N ALA A 81 -4.49 -5.16 4.46
CA ALA A 81 -4.27 -5.70 3.13
C ALA A 81 -3.56 -7.05 3.17
N CYS A 82 -2.57 -7.24 4.05
CA CYS A 82 -1.91 -8.53 4.25
C CYS A 82 -2.88 -9.61 4.73
N ALA A 83 -3.74 -9.29 5.69
CA ALA A 83 -4.76 -10.22 6.18
C ALA A 83 -5.72 -10.64 5.06
N LYS A 84 -6.23 -9.68 4.27
CA LYS A 84 -7.12 -9.97 3.13
C LYS A 84 -6.45 -10.87 2.08
N LEU A 85 -5.16 -10.66 1.81
CA LEU A 85 -4.42 -11.49 0.86
C LEU A 85 -4.15 -12.89 1.42
N LYS A 86 -3.85 -13.02 2.71
CA LYS A 86 -3.72 -14.33 3.38
C LYS A 86 -5.00 -15.14 3.20
N ASP A 87 -6.16 -14.51 3.41
CA ASP A 87 -7.48 -15.14 3.27
C ASP A 87 -7.83 -15.48 1.82
N ALA A 88 -7.57 -14.57 0.88
CA ALA A 88 -7.79 -14.81 -0.56
C ALA A 88 -6.92 -15.97 -1.10
N HIS A 89 -5.69 -16.12 -0.60
CA HIS A 89 -4.75 -17.17 -1.01
C HIS A 89 -4.93 -18.50 -0.28
N GLN A 90 -5.84 -18.62 0.70
CA GLN A 90 -6.14 -19.92 1.33
C GLN A 90 -6.66 -20.96 0.33
N ASN A 91 -7.07 -20.55 -0.88
CA ASN A 91 -7.63 -21.47 -1.84
C ASN A 91 -6.61 -22.28 -2.66
N TYR A 92 -5.41 -21.82 -3.06
CA TYR A 92 -4.51 -22.72 -3.85
C TYR A 92 -2.97 -22.44 -3.87
N GLN A 93 -2.41 -21.36 -3.31
CA GLN A 93 -0.95 -21.07 -3.45
C GLN A 93 -0.30 -20.33 -2.26
N ARG A 94 -0.28 -20.96 -1.07
CA ARG A 94 0.42 -20.43 0.12
C ARG A 94 1.94 -20.24 -0.09
N CYS A 95 2.60 -21.13 -0.82
CA CYS A 95 4.08 -21.16 -0.90
C CYS A 95 4.67 -20.02 -1.76
N CYS A 96 4.05 -19.69 -2.89
CA CYS A 96 4.53 -18.63 -3.79
C CYS A 96 4.39 -17.24 -3.17
N TRP A 97 3.28 -17.00 -2.45
CA TRP A 97 3.04 -15.72 -1.79
C TRP A 97 3.98 -15.51 -0.59
N LYS A 98 4.24 -16.57 0.20
CA LYS A 98 5.21 -16.54 1.31
C LYS A 98 6.62 -16.20 0.81
N TRP A 99 7.02 -16.69 -0.36
CA TRP A 99 8.29 -16.35 -1.00
C TRP A 99 8.35 -14.92 -1.55
N GLU A 100 7.32 -14.47 -2.28
CA GLU A 100 7.30 -13.14 -2.89
C GLU A 100 7.23 -12.01 -1.84
N MET A 101 6.46 -12.20 -0.76
CA MET A 101 6.46 -11.27 0.38
C MET A 101 7.82 -11.25 1.09
N LYS A 102 8.44 -12.41 1.34
CA LYS A 102 9.76 -12.49 2.01
C LYS A 102 10.86 -11.83 1.16
N ARG A 103 10.81 -11.99 -0.17
CA ARG A 103 11.72 -11.35 -1.13
C ARG A 103 11.52 -9.84 -1.21
N ARG A 104 10.29 -9.35 -1.11
CA ARG A 104 9.98 -7.91 -1.16
C ARG A 104 10.19 -7.19 0.17
N LEU A 105 10.08 -7.89 1.31
CA LEU A 105 10.20 -7.31 2.66
C LEU A 105 11.60 -7.48 3.28
N SER A 106 12.51 -8.26 2.69
CA SER A 106 13.87 -8.47 3.22
C SER A 106 14.69 -7.18 3.32
N ASP A 107 14.35 -6.15 2.54
CA ASP A 107 15.04 -4.86 2.54
C ASP A 107 14.44 -3.85 3.55
N CYS A 108 13.33 -4.19 4.21
CA CYS A 108 12.61 -3.31 5.15
C CYS A 108 12.71 -3.83 6.59
N PHE A 109 13.87 -3.65 7.23
CA PHE A 109 14.21 -4.20 8.56
C PHE A 109 13.21 -3.88 9.70
N ILE A 110 12.36 -2.86 9.57
CA ILE A 110 11.47 -2.39 10.64
C ILE A 110 10.06 -3.00 10.54
N THR A 111 9.61 -3.40 9.34
CA THR A 111 8.25 -3.96 9.11
C THR A 111 8.19 -5.47 9.15
N ALA A 112 9.34 -6.14 8.97
CA ALA A 112 9.41 -7.59 8.87
C ALA A 112 8.91 -8.30 10.14
N ARG A 113 9.19 -7.81 11.35
CA ARG A 113 8.85 -8.53 12.59
C ARG A 113 7.34 -8.55 12.87
N SER A 114 6.64 -7.45 12.60
CA SER A 114 5.18 -7.34 12.79
C SER A 114 4.41 -8.08 11.69
N LEU A 115 4.92 -8.07 10.45
CA LEU A 115 4.32 -8.78 9.32
C LEU A 115 4.62 -10.29 9.34
N LEU A 116 5.79 -10.73 9.84
CA LEU A 116 6.09 -12.14 10.06
C LEU A 116 5.14 -12.77 11.09
N LEU A 117 4.81 -12.05 12.17
CA LEU A 117 3.84 -12.52 13.18
C LEU A 117 2.42 -12.70 12.62
N CYS A 118 2.04 -12.01 11.55
CA CYS A 118 0.78 -12.26 10.84
C CYS A 118 0.85 -13.46 9.88
N LEU A 119 2.04 -13.99 9.58
CA LEU A 119 2.30 -15.07 8.64
C LEU A 119 2.57 -16.44 9.29
N ASP A 120 2.80 -16.45 10.60
CA ASP A 120 2.70 -17.64 11.46
C ASP A 120 1.23 -17.90 11.85
#